data_AF-A0A8B9MSP7-F1
#
_entry.id   AF-A0A8B9MSP7-F1
#
_cell.length_a   1.000
_cell.length_b   1.000
_cell.length_c   1.000
_cell.angle_alpha   90.00
_cell.angle_beta   90.00
_cell.angle_gamma   90.00
#
_symmetry.space_group_name_H-M   'P 1'
#
loop_
_entity.id
_entity.type
_entity.pdbx_description
1 polymer ?
#
loop_
_entity_poly.entity_id
_entity_poly.type
_entity_poly.pdbx_seq_one_letter_code
_entity_poly.pdbx_strand_id
1 'polypeptide(L)'
;GASAAAPVLGAQPPSPTTIENIKVYLHEKELWKKFHEAGTEMIITKAGRRMFPSYKVKVTGMNPKTKYILLIDIVPADDHRYKFCDNKWMVAGKAEPAMPGRLYVHPDSPATGAHWMRQLVSFQKLKLTNNHLDPFGHVRETFCEGFGQRWKGAEGEGV
;
A
#
# COMPACT_ATOMS: atom_id res chain seq x y z
N GLY A 1 -53.64 33.02 26.45
CA GLY A 1 -52.19 33.27 26.45
C GLY A 1 -51.52 32.12 25.76
N ALA A 2 -50.87 32.36 24.62
CA ALA A 2 -50.10 31.36 23.89
C ALA A 2 -48.68 31.29 24.49
N SER A 3 -48.21 30.09 24.84
CA SER A 3 -46.80 29.85 25.13
C SER A 3 -46.27 28.92 24.05
N ALA A 4 -45.51 29.50 23.12
CA ALA A 4 -44.81 28.76 22.08
C ALA A 4 -43.43 28.36 22.62
N ALA A 5 -43.17 27.05 22.67
CA ALA A 5 -41.86 26.51 22.98
C ALA A 5 -40.90 26.79 21.81
N ALA A 6 -39.73 27.34 22.12
CA ALA A 6 -38.68 27.61 21.14
C ALA A 6 -38.08 26.30 20.59
N PRO A 7 -37.73 26.22 19.30
CA PRO A 7 -37.09 25.04 18.74
C PRO A 7 -35.64 24.97 19.22
N VAL A 8 -35.27 23.82 19.75
CA VAL A 8 -33.91 23.47 20.14
C VAL A 8 -33.05 23.49 18.88
N LEU A 9 -31.99 24.31 18.86
CA LEU A 9 -31.03 24.40 17.77
C LEU A 9 -30.49 22.99 17.48
N GLY A 10 -30.90 22.43 16.34
CA GLY A 10 -30.41 21.15 15.86
C GLY A 10 -28.89 21.23 15.72
N ALA A 11 -28.20 20.32 16.40
CA ALA A 11 -26.79 20.06 16.15
C ALA A 11 -26.64 19.78 14.65
N GLN A 12 -25.94 20.66 13.93
CA GLN A 12 -25.60 20.41 12.54
C GLN A 12 -24.86 19.07 12.47
N PRO A 13 -25.25 18.14 11.57
CA PRO A 13 -24.46 16.95 11.33
C PRO A 13 -23.04 17.40 10.92
N PRO A 14 -21.99 16.72 11.38
CA PRO A 14 -20.63 17.08 11.01
C PRO A 14 -20.54 17.09 9.49
N SER A 15 -20.15 18.24 8.92
CA SER A 15 -19.91 18.39 7.49
C SER A 15 -19.05 17.23 6.99
N PRO A 16 -19.39 16.58 5.86
CA PRO A 16 -18.59 15.50 5.31
C PRO A 16 -17.15 15.99 5.18
N THR A 17 -16.22 15.31 5.86
CA THR A 17 -14.82 15.70 5.89
C THR A 17 -14.26 15.48 4.50
N THR A 18 -14.18 16.53 3.69
CA THR A 18 -13.81 16.45 2.28
C THR A 18 -12.35 15.99 2.14
N ILE A 19 -12.16 14.85 1.49
CA ILE A 19 -10.85 14.24 1.18
C ILE A 19 -10.07 15.05 0.13
N GLU A 20 -10.73 16.01 -0.52
CA GLU A 20 -10.25 16.78 -1.68
C GLU A 20 -8.93 17.52 -1.46
N ASN A 21 -8.58 17.83 -0.21
CA ASN A 21 -7.33 18.55 0.10
C ASN A 21 -6.14 17.65 0.45
N ILE A 22 -6.35 16.34 0.58
CA ILE A 22 -5.29 15.41 0.98
C ILE A 22 -4.33 15.17 -0.18
N LYS A 23 -3.05 15.48 0.03
CA LYS A 23 -1.96 15.25 -0.93
C LYS A 23 -0.93 14.30 -0.34
N VAL A 24 -0.41 13.40 -1.18
CA VAL A 24 0.57 12.38 -0.80
C VAL A 24 1.79 12.51 -1.70
N TYR A 25 2.98 12.54 -1.12
CA TYR A 25 4.24 12.65 -1.84
C TYR A 25 5.15 11.46 -1.53
N LEU A 26 5.59 10.75 -2.57
CA LEU A 26 6.54 9.65 -2.43
C LEU A 26 7.91 10.20 -1.99
N HIS A 27 8.44 9.65 -0.90
CA HIS A 27 9.80 9.95 -0.46
C HIS A 27 10.82 9.19 -1.31
N GLU A 28 12.01 9.76 -1.49
CA GLU A 28 13.07 9.19 -2.35
C GLU A 28 12.60 8.88 -3.78
N LYS A 29 11.74 9.73 -4.36
CA LYS A 29 11.19 9.54 -5.71
C LYS A 29 12.27 9.30 -6.77
N GLU A 30 13.41 9.98 -6.69
CA GLU A 30 14.52 9.79 -7.63
C GLU A 30 15.16 8.39 -7.53
N LEU A 31 15.20 7.80 -6.33
CA LEU A 31 15.66 6.42 -6.16
C LEU A 31 14.66 5.46 -6.81
N TRP A 32 13.37 5.63 -6.53
CA TRP A 32 12.30 4.86 -7.16
C TRP A 32 12.34 4.96 -8.69
N LYS A 33 12.66 6.14 -9.24
CA LYS A 33 12.82 6.34 -10.68
C LYS A 33 13.98 5.52 -11.26
N LYS A 34 15.14 5.53 -10.62
CA LYS A 34 16.30 4.70 -11.04
C LYS A 34 15.97 3.20 -11.02
N PHE A 35 15.28 2.73 -9.98
CA PHE A 35 14.82 1.35 -9.92
C PHE A 35 13.81 1.04 -11.02
N HIS A 36 12.88 1.95 -11.28
CA HIS A 36 11.90 1.79 -12.34
C HIS A 36 12.55 1.70 -13.73
N GLU A 37 13.51 2.56 -14.03
CA GLU A 37 14.28 2.55 -15.28
C GLU A 37 15.05 1.23 -15.49
N ALA A 38 15.54 0.63 -14.40
CA ALA A 38 16.19 -0.68 -14.44
C ALA A 38 15.21 -1.88 -14.45
N GLY A 39 13.91 -1.63 -14.27
CA GLY A 39 12.90 -2.64 -14.01
C GLY A 39 12.94 -3.11 -12.56
N THR A 40 12.32 -2.36 -11.64
CA THR A 40 12.39 -2.61 -10.19
C THR A 40 12.03 -4.05 -9.88
N GLU A 41 12.86 -4.78 -9.15
CA GLU A 41 12.58 -6.15 -8.73
C GLU A 41 12.45 -6.23 -7.21
N MET A 42 11.37 -6.88 -6.74
CA MET A 42 11.10 -7.13 -5.33
C MET A 42 11.29 -8.62 -5.04
N ILE A 43 12.09 -8.94 -4.03
CA ILE A 43 12.31 -10.32 -3.58
C ILE A 43 11.16 -10.71 -2.66
N ILE A 44 10.58 -11.87 -2.91
CA ILE A 44 9.59 -12.50 -2.04
C ILE A 44 10.14 -13.82 -1.50
N THR A 45 9.83 -14.13 -0.24
CA THR A 45 10.31 -15.34 0.43
C THR A 45 9.20 -15.93 1.28
N LYS A 46 9.27 -17.23 1.61
CA LYS A 46 8.30 -17.90 2.48
C LYS A 46 8.14 -17.21 3.85
N ALA A 47 9.23 -16.69 4.41
CA ALA A 47 9.26 -16.00 5.71
C ALA A 47 8.83 -14.52 5.66
N GLY A 48 8.58 -13.98 4.46
CA GLY A 48 8.28 -12.57 4.24
C GLY A 48 9.54 -11.70 4.14
N ARG A 49 9.68 -10.96 3.04
CA ARG A 49 10.79 -10.02 2.81
C ARG A 49 10.28 -8.58 2.74
N ARG A 50 11.05 -7.64 3.28
CA ARG A 50 10.71 -6.19 3.21
C ARG A 50 10.96 -5.66 1.81
N MET A 51 10.16 -4.68 1.39
CA MET A 51 10.35 -3.95 0.13
C MET A 51 11.66 -3.16 0.14
N PHE A 52 12.31 -3.12 -1.02
CA PHE A 52 13.42 -2.22 -1.29
C PHE A 52 13.29 -1.62 -2.71
N PRO A 53 13.27 -0.28 -2.86
CA PRO A 53 13.32 0.72 -1.80
C PRO A 53 12.14 0.66 -0.83
N SER A 54 12.32 1.16 0.39
CA SER A 54 11.23 1.18 1.38
C SER A 54 10.16 2.20 0.97
N TYR A 55 8.89 1.79 1.01
CA TYR A 55 7.77 2.68 0.67
C TYR A 55 7.49 3.67 1.82
N LYS A 56 7.75 4.95 1.56
CA LYS A 56 7.57 6.04 2.53
C LYS A 56 6.88 7.22 1.85
N VAL A 57 5.95 7.85 2.54
CA VAL A 57 5.19 8.99 1.99
C VAL A 57 5.10 10.15 2.98
N LYS A 58 5.08 11.37 2.44
CA LYS A 58 4.68 12.57 3.17
C LYS A 58 3.21 12.85 2.85
N VAL A 59 2.38 13.00 3.88
CA VAL A 59 0.96 13.33 3.71
C VAL A 59 0.72 14.76 4.18
N THR A 60 -0.12 15.50 3.46
CA THR A 60 -0.49 16.89 3.80
C THR A 60 -1.98 17.12 3.51
N GLY A 61 -2.60 18.13 4.13
CA GLY A 61 -3.99 18.52 3.86
C GLY A 61 -5.06 17.66 4.52
N MET A 62 -4.69 16.81 5.48
CA MET A 62 -5.63 16.06 6.32
C MET A 62 -6.23 16.98 7.40
N ASN A 63 -7.44 16.69 7.86
CA ASN A 63 -8.01 17.40 9.01
C ASN A 63 -7.24 17.02 10.29
N PRO A 64 -6.63 17.98 11.02
CA PRO A 64 -5.83 17.69 12.21
C PRO A 64 -6.56 16.91 13.31
N LYS A 65 -7.89 17.04 13.41
CA LYS A 65 -8.71 16.46 14.49
C LYS A 65 -9.39 15.14 14.10
N THR A 66 -9.53 14.85 12.81
CA THR A 66 -10.18 13.63 12.32
C THR A 66 -9.23 12.44 12.43
N LYS A 67 -9.74 11.27 12.83
CA LYS A 67 -8.98 10.01 12.82
C LYS A 67 -9.02 9.36 11.44
N TYR A 68 -7.88 8.88 10.98
CA TYR A 68 -7.69 8.22 9.71
C TYR A 68 -6.99 6.88 9.92
N ILE A 69 -7.31 5.92 9.05
CA ILE A 69 -6.62 4.65 8.91
C ILE A 69 -5.83 4.73 7.62
N LEU A 70 -4.51 4.50 7.69
CA LEU A 70 -3.68 4.33 6.51
C LEU A 70 -3.39 2.84 6.33
N LEU A 71 -3.58 2.37 5.11
CA LEU A 71 -3.33 1.00 4.69
C LEU A 71 -2.77 1.00 3.27
N ILE A 72 -2.12 -0.10 2.89
CA ILE A 72 -1.62 -0.34 1.54
C ILE A 72 -2.06 -1.72 1.09
N ASP A 73 -2.42 -1.80 -0.18
CA ASP A 73 -2.70 -3.04 -0.89
C ASP A 73 -1.74 -3.15 -2.08
N ILE A 74 -1.41 -4.38 -2.46
CA ILE A 74 -0.58 -4.68 -3.64
C ILE A 74 -1.43 -5.53 -4.57
N VAL A 75 -1.97 -4.86 -5.58
CA VAL A 75 -2.87 -5.45 -6.57
C VAL A 75 -2.09 -5.84 -7.83
N PRO A 76 -2.58 -6.86 -8.56
CA PRO A 76 -2.05 -7.16 -9.86
C PRO A 76 -2.36 -6.01 -10.83
N ALA A 77 -1.48 -5.82 -11.79
CA ALA A 77 -1.48 -4.72 -12.75
C ALA A 77 -1.74 -5.15 -14.19
N ASP A 78 -1.58 -6.44 -14.48
CA ASP A 78 -1.85 -7.12 -15.74
C ASP A 78 -2.43 -8.53 -15.45
N ASP A 79 -2.55 -9.39 -16.46
CA ASP A 79 -3.01 -10.78 -16.32
C ASP A 79 -2.02 -11.73 -17.01
N HIS A 80 -0.73 -11.40 -16.94
CA HIS A 80 0.35 -12.14 -17.60
C HIS A 80 1.25 -12.87 -16.59
N ARG A 81 1.58 -14.11 -16.92
CA ARG A 81 2.69 -14.83 -16.30
C ARG A 81 3.95 -14.54 -17.07
N TYR A 82 5.02 -14.15 -16.39
CA TYR A 82 6.29 -13.84 -17.01
C TYR A 82 7.36 -14.89 -16.71
N LYS A 83 8.31 -15.05 -17.62
CA LYS A 83 9.55 -15.82 -17.42
C LYS A 83 10.76 -14.96 -17.71
N PHE A 84 11.85 -15.17 -16.96
CA PHE A 84 13.13 -14.52 -17.23
C PHE A 84 14.02 -15.46 -18.06
N CYS A 85 14.36 -15.04 -19.29
CA CYS A 85 15.30 -15.75 -20.16
C CYS A 85 16.17 -14.71 -20.90
N ASP A 86 17.46 -15.00 -21.08
CA ASP A 86 18.39 -14.13 -21.82
C ASP A 86 18.43 -12.68 -21.33
N ASN A 87 18.45 -12.49 -20.01
CA ASN A 87 18.39 -11.19 -19.34
C ASN A 87 17.15 -10.34 -19.70
N LYS A 88 16.08 -10.99 -20.18
CA LYS A 88 14.84 -10.33 -20.56
C LYS A 88 13.65 -11.08 -19.97
N TRP A 89 12.63 -10.33 -19.63
CA TRP A 89 11.37 -10.91 -19.22
C TRP A 89 10.44 -10.99 -20.40
N MET A 90 9.82 -12.14 -20.53
CA MET A 90 8.91 -12.45 -21.62
C MET A 90 7.62 -12.97 -21.05
N VAL A 91 6.52 -12.63 -21.70
CA VAL A 91 5.21 -13.20 -21.39
C VAL A 91 5.27 -14.70 -21.71
N ALA A 92 4.99 -15.52 -20.70
CA ALA A 92 4.98 -16.97 -20.75
C ALA A 92 3.56 -17.55 -20.73
N GLY A 93 2.53 -16.73 -20.52
CA GLY A 93 1.14 -17.14 -20.52
C GLY A 93 0.24 -16.19 -19.73
N LYS A 94 -0.95 -16.69 -19.37
CA LYS A 94 -1.90 -16.00 -18.50
C LYS A 94 -1.48 -16.11 -17.04
N ALA A 95 -1.70 -15.06 -16.24
CA ALA A 95 -1.47 -15.11 -14.80
C ALA A 95 -2.42 -16.13 -14.14
N GLU A 96 -1.97 -16.71 -13.03
CA GLU A 96 -2.85 -17.53 -12.20
C GLU A 96 -3.85 -16.62 -11.47
N PRO A 97 -5.09 -17.08 -11.23
CA PRO A 97 -6.06 -16.30 -10.47
C PRO A 97 -5.48 -15.88 -9.11
N ALA A 98 -5.38 -14.58 -8.90
CA ALA A 98 -4.93 -14.00 -7.65
C ALA A 98 -5.81 -14.49 -6.48
N MET A 99 -5.20 -15.02 -5.44
CA MET A 99 -5.88 -15.13 -4.15
C MET A 99 -6.24 -13.73 -3.64
N PRO A 100 -7.29 -13.58 -2.81
CA PRO A 100 -7.64 -12.28 -2.24
C PRO A 100 -6.42 -11.62 -1.59
N GLY A 101 -6.11 -10.40 -2.05
CA GLY A 101 -5.00 -9.60 -1.56
C GLY A 101 -5.11 -9.38 -0.06
N ARG A 102 -3.97 -9.35 0.63
CA ARG A 102 -3.92 -9.02 2.05
C ARG A 102 -3.55 -7.55 2.21
N LEU A 103 -4.43 -6.81 2.86
CA LEU A 103 -4.18 -5.41 3.21
C LEU A 103 -3.15 -5.31 4.33
N TYR A 104 -2.17 -4.43 4.18
CA TYR A 104 -1.31 -4.03 5.29
C TYR A 104 -1.82 -2.73 5.89
N VAL A 105 -2.32 -2.80 7.11
CA VAL A 105 -2.72 -1.61 7.88
C VAL A 105 -1.49 -1.06 8.61
N HIS A 106 -1.23 0.25 8.47
CA HIS A 106 -0.13 0.89 9.16
C HIS A 106 -0.32 0.77 10.69
N PRO A 107 0.71 0.41 11.47
CA PRO A 107 0.58 0.11 12.90
C PRO A 107 0.08 1.29 13.74
N ASP A 108 0.33 2.51 13.30
CA ASP A 108 -0.18 3.72 13.97
C ASP A 108 -1.68 3.97 13.73
N SER A 109 -2.33 3.19 12.86
CA SER A 109 -3.77 3.33 12.62
C SER A 109 -4.61 2.76 13.77
N PRO A 110 -5.73 3.40 14.14
CA PRO A 110 -6.20 4.71 13.68
C PRO A 110 -5.49 5.87 14.42
N ALA A 111 -5.09 6.91 13.67
CA ALA A 111 -4.48 8.12 14.24
C ALA A 111 -5.01 9.41 13.61
N THR A 112 -4.81 10.54 14.28
CA THR A 112 -5.33 11.84 13.82
C THR A 112 -4.59 12.35 12.58
N GLY A 113 -5.22 13.22 11.78
CA GLY A 113 -4.53 13.87 10.66
C GLY A 113 -3.27 14.63 11.10
N ALA A 114 -3.29 15.23 12.30
CA ALA A 114 -2.11 15.87 12.89
C ALA A 114 -0.97 14.87 13.11
N HIS A 115 -1.28 13.64 13.52
CA HIS A 115 -0.28 12.58 13.66
C HIS A 115 0.33 12.17 12.32
N TRP A 116 -0.50 11.94 11.31
CA TRP A 116 -0.06 11.50 9.98
C TRP A 116 0.74 12.56 9.23
N MET A 117 0.43 13.84 9.41
CA MET A 117 1.13 14.94 8.76
C MET A 117 2.41 15.39 9.51
N ARG A 118 2.64 14.89 10.74
CA ARG A 118 3.79 15.32 11.57
C ARG A 118 5.14 14.88 11.01
N GLN A 119 5.20 13.69 10.43
CA GLN A 119 6.43 13.10 9.89
C GLN A 119 6.14 12.18 8.70
N LEU A 120 7.18 11.62 8.09
CA LEU A 120 7.01 10.62 7.03
C LEU A 120 6.31 9.38 7.56
N VAL A 121 5.31 8.91 6.81
CA VAL A 121 4.65 7.62 7.04
C VAL A 121 5.47 6.53 6.36
N SER A 122 5.89 5.52 7.11
CA SER A 122 6.82 4.49 6.64
C SER A 122 6.18 3.10 6.66
N PHE A 123 6.07 2.49 5.49
CA PHE A 123 5.61 1.12 5.32
C PHE A 123 6.77 0.11 5.30
N GLN A 124 7.93 0.46 5.88
CA GLN A 124 9.13 -0.39 5.91
C GLN A 124 8.94 -1.75 6.62
N LYS A 125 7.92 -1.86 7.48
CA LYS A 125 7.59 -3.11 8.18
C LYS A 125 6.71 -4.05 7.34
N LEU A 126 6.19 -3.57 6.20
CA LEU A 126 5.49 -4.41 5.23
C LEU A 126 6.43 -5.49 4.73
N LYS A 127 5.93 -6.72 4.71
CA LYS A 127 6.64 -7.88 4.18
C LYS A 127 5.79 -8.57 3.11
N LEU A 128 6.50 -9.10 2.14
CA LEU A 128 5.99 -9.75 0.94
C LEU A 128 6.32 -11.24 1.00
N THR A 129 5.32 -12.09 0.80
CA THR A 129 5.47 -13.56 0.87
C THR A 129 4.80 -14.26 -0.29
N ASN A 130 5.40 -15.38 -0.73
CA ASN A 130 4.77 -16.35 -1.63
C ASN A 130 4.10 -17.50 -0.86
N ASN A 131 4.12 -17.48 0.47
CA ASN A 131 3.47 -18.52 1.27
C ASN A 131 1.96 -18.28 1.34
N HIS A 132 1.20 -19.08 0.59
CA HIS A 132 -0.26 -19.03 0.57
C HIS A 132 -0.89 -19.33 1.94
N LEU A 133 -0.18 -20.05 2.81
CA LEU A 133 -0.61 -20.41 4.16
C LEU A 133 0.07 -19.55 5.24
N ASP A 134 0.62 -18.38 4.88
CA ASP A 134 1.31 -17.51 5.83
C ASP A 134 0.41 -17.14 7.03
N PRO A 135 0.78 -17.51 8.26
CA PRO A 135 -0.03 -17.23 9.45
C PRO A 135 0.17 -15.79 9.97
N PHE A 136 1.16 -15.06 9.44
CA PHE A 136 1.59 -13.76 9.97
C PHE A 136 0.91 -12.56 9.32
N GLY A 137 0.01 -12.78 8.35
CA GLY A 137 -0.72 -11.70 7.68
C GLY A 137 0.15 -10.89 6.72
N HIS A 138 1.29 -11.41 6.27
CA HIS A 138 2.13 -10.74 5.27
C HIS A 138 1.37 -10.55 3.96
N VAL A 139 1.70 -9.47 3.23
CA VAL A 139 1.10 -9.18 1.93
C VAL A 139 1.54 -10.26 0.95
N ARG A 140 0.58 -10.89 0.28
CA ARG A 140 0.84 -11.99 -0.63
C ARG A 140 1.26 -11.47 -1.99
N GLU A 141 2.08 -12.26 -2.67
CA GLU A 141 2.36 -12.06 -4.09
C GLU A 141 1.06 -12.05 -4.88
N THR A 142 0.84 -10.97 -5.61
CA THR A 142 -0.08 -10.98 -6.74
C THR A 142 0.77 -10.77 -7.97
N PHE A 143 0.96 -11.83 -8.74
CA PHE A 143 1.85 -11.87 -9.90
C PHE A 143 1.45 -10.78 -10.88
N CYS A 144 2.26 -9.73 -11.06
CA CYS A 144 2.02 -8.63 -12.01
C CYS A 144 3.07 -7.51 -12.01
N GLU A 145 3.29 -6.89 -13.19
CA GLU A 145 4.04 -5.64 -13.36
C GLU A 145 3.12 -4.41 -13.21
N GLY A 146 3.10 -3.77 -12.03
CA GLY A 146 2.53 -2.41 -11.97
C GLY A 146 2.49 -1.74 -10.61
N PHE A 147 3.66 -1.24 -10.23
CA PHE A 147 3.90 0.17 -9.88
C PHE A 147 5.29 0.57 -10.41
N GLY A 148 5.65 0.03 -11.59
CA GLY A 148 7.03 -0.04 -12.04
C GLY A 148 7.86 -1.09 -11.28
N GLN A 149 7.22 -2.13 -10.75
CA GLN A 149 7.79 -3.16 -9.88
C GLN A 149 7.42 -4.56 -10.39
N ARG A 150 8.44 -5.41 -10.47
CA ARG A 150 8.49 -6.81 -10.86
C ARG A 150 8.88 -7.64 -9.64
N TRP A 151 8.54 -8.92 -9.63
CA TRP A 151 8.78 -9.82 -8.51
C TRP A 151 9.79 -10.90 -8.90
N LYS A 152 10.79 -11.14 -8.04
CA LYS A 152 11.66 -12.33 -8.11
C LYS A 152 11.28 -13.26 -6.97
N GLY A 153 10.67 -14.39 -7.31
CA GLY A 153 10.53 -15.53 -6.41
C GLY A 153 11.92 -16.03 -6.05
N ALA A 154 12.30 -15.95 -4.77
CA ALA A 154 13.41 -16.74 -4.27
C ALA A 154 12.90 -18.15 -4.05
N GLU A 155 12.84 -18.95 -5.12
CA GLU A 155 12.82 -20.39 -4.96
C GLU A 155 14.17 -20.79 -4.37
N GLY A 156 14.14 -21.51 -3.26
CA GLY A 156 15.34 -21.89 -2.54
C GLY A 156 16.17 -22.85 -3.39
N GLU A 157 17.28 -22.35 -3.93
CA GLU A 157 18.42 -23.22 -4.21
C GLU A 157 19.04 -23.57 -2.85
N GLY A 158 18.73 -24.78 -2.39
CA GLY A 158 19.54 -25.46 -1.40
C GLY A 158 20.92 -25.77 -2.00
N VAL A 159 21.93 -25.70 -1.13
CA VAL A 159 23.25 -26.32 -1.29
C VAL A 159 23.13 -27.75 -1.80
#